data_AF-A0A8B7U377-F1
#
_entry.id   AF-A0A8B7U377-F1
#
_cell.length_a   1.000
_cell.length_b   1.000
_cell.length_c   1.000
_cell.angle_alpha   90.00
_cell.angle_beta   90.00
_cell.angle_gamma   90.00
#
_symmetry.space_group_name_H-M   'P 1'
#
loop_
_entity.id
_entity.type
_entity.pdbx_description
1 polymer ?
#
loop_
_entity_poly.entity_id
_entity_poly.type
_entity_poly.pdbx_seq_one_letter_code
_entity_poly.pdbx_strand_id
1 'polypeptide(L)'
;MGSPTCPLPPGYTATEAPGEALRFHEDARGAQVHLDEVGCIARRCATFHDGIVFSQRPVWPGERVALRVLRQEGGWCGGLRVGFTRLDPARVSAPCLPPFVCPDLELQSPTWASLLPEGCVRAGSIVCFWVNRRGWLYAKVNAGRPLLLRKDVLMGAPLWAVMDVYGTTKAIELLGETASQLPEPQPWNRWFDNPATPMVPGEEAVPDLKGTSGEECVICFHHAANTRLVPCGHSHFCSSCAQRVFRDTAKCPVCRWQIEEVALGTGECS
;
A
#
# COMPACT_ATOMS: atom_id res chain seq x y z
N MET A 1 -19.39 -9.87 -49.69
CA MET A 1 -19.03 -10.38 -48.35
C MET A 1 -18.85 -9.18 -47.45
N GLY A 2 -19.91 -8.78 -46.75
CA GLY A 2 -19.88 -7.64 -45.82
C GLY A 2 -19.67 -8.16 -44.41
N SER A 3 -18.55 -7.80 -43.79
CA SER A 3 -18.28 -8.11 -42.38
C SER A 3 -19.08 -7.16 -41.50
N PRO A 4 -19.79 -7.64 -40.45
CA PRO A 4 -20.51 -6.77 -39.54
C PRO A 4 -19.52 -6.07 -38.59
N THR A 5 -19.50 -4.75 -38.61
CA THR A 5 -18.80 -3.93 -37.61
C THR A 5 -19.59 -3.94 -36.30
N CYS A 6 -19.04 -4.55 -35.25
CA CYS A 6 -19.57 -4.41 -33.89
C CYS A 6 -19.40 -2.96 -33.42
N PRO A 7 -20.43 -2.32 -32.85
CA PRO A 7 -20.27 -1.04 -32.19
C PRO A 7 -19.46 -1.22 -30.89
N LEU A 8 -18.41 -0.42 -30.73
CA LEU A 8 -17.65 -0.32 -29.48
C LEU A 8 -18.55 0.24 -28.37
N PRO A 9 -18.44 -0.24 -27.12
CA PRO A 9 -19.19 0.33 -26.00
C PRO A 9 -18.74 1.78 -25.71
N PRO A 10 -19.65 2.65 -25.25
CA PRO A 10 -19.35 4.06 -25.01
C PRO A 10 -18.31 4.19 -23.88
N GLY A 11 -17.48 5.23 -24.04
CA GLY A 11 -16.23 5.41 -23.33
C GLY A 11 -16.36 5.39 -21.82
N TYR A 12 -15.42 4.68 -21.20
CA TYR A 12 -14.98 4.99 -19.85
C TYR A 12 -14.33 6.37 -19.89
N THR A 13 -15.08 7.41 -19.56
CA THR A 13 -14.49 8.69 -19.17
C THR A 13 -13.83 8.48 -17.82
N ALA A 14 -12.55 8.08 -17.85
CA ALA A 14 -11.67 8.19 -16.70
C ALA A 14 -11.41 9.67 -16.44
N THR A 15 -12.36 10.32 -15.78
CA THR A 15 -12.22 11.69 -15.27
C THR A 15 -12.48 11.69 -13.78
N GLU A 16 -11.73 10.89 -13.03
CA GLU A 16 -11.60 11.08 -11.59
C GLU A 16 -10.16 11.50 -11.30
N ALA A 17 -10.03 12.72 -10.80
CA ALA A 17 -8.76 13.38 -10.53
C ALA A 17 -7.93 12.58 -9.51
N PRO A 18 -6.60 12.47 -9.69
CA PRO A 18 -5.73 12.02 -8.62
C PRO A 18 -5.75 13.08 -7.52
N GLY A 19 -6.40 12.78 -6.39
CA GLY A 19 -6.42 13.69 -5.24
C GLY A 19 -7.61 13.54 -4.28
N GLU A 20 -8.61 12.72 -4.59
CA GLU A 20 -9.69 12.47 -3.63
C GLU A 20 -9.28 11.45 -2.57
N ALA A 21 -9.35 11.87 -1.30
CA ALA A 21 -9.10 11.03 -0.14
C ALA A 21 -10.00 9.78 -0.16
N LEU A 22 -9.41 8.62 0.18
CA LEU A 22 -10.13 7.36 0.20
C LEU A 22 -11.17 7.33 1.32
N ARG A 23 -12.38 6.87 1.00
CA ARG A 23 -13.53 6.73 1.88
C ARG A 23 -14.15 5.35 1.71
N PHE A 24 -15.07 4.99 2.60
CA PHE A 24 -15.90 3.81 2.46
C PHE A 24 -17.03 4.09 1.46
N HIS A 25 -17.37 3.08 0.67
CA HIS A 25 -18.54 3.13 -0.18
C HIS A 25 -19.82 3.12 0.69
N GLU A 26 -20.76 4.03 0.40
CA GLU A 26 -21.93 4.27 1.26
C GLU A 26 -22.92 3.10 1.27
N ASP A 27 -23.22 2.56 0.09
CA ASP A 27 -24.27 1.53 -0.07
C ASP A 27 -23.74 0.10 0.03
N ALA A 28 -22.59 -0.21 -0.57
CA ALA A 28 -21.99 -1.53 -0.51
C ALA A 28 -21.29 -1.77 0.84
N ARG A 29 -22.06 -2.18 1.85
CA ARG A 29 -21.53 -2.54 3.18
C ARG A 29 -22.37 -3.62 3.83
N GLY A 30 -21.74 -4.36 4.74
CA GLY A 30 -22.41 -5.39 5.53
C GLY A 30 -23.49 -4.80 6.44
N ALA A 31 -24.52 -5.59 6.74
CA ALA A 31 -25.71 -5.16 7.46
C ALA A 31 -25.44 -4.61 8.87
N GLN A 32 -24.30 -4.97 9.49
CA GLN A 32 -23.93 -4.49 10.82
C GLN A 32 -23.05 -3.23 10.79
N VAL A 33 -22.66 -2.76 9.60
CA VAL A 33 -21.78 -1.60 9.44
C VAL A 33 -22.57 -0.30 9.44
N HIS A 34 -22.16 0.62 10.31
CA HIS A 34 -22.57 2.02 10.30
C HIS A 34 -21.38 2.89 9.93
N LEU A 35 -21.55 3.71 8.90
CA LEU A 35 -20.57 4.71 8.50
C LEU A 35 -20.84 6.05 9.22
N ASP A 36 -19.81 6.86 9.39
CA ASP A 36 -19.99 8.27 9.77
C ASP A 36 -20.47 9.11 8.58
N GLU A 37 -20.84 10.37 8.83
CA GLU A 37 -21.38 11.29 7.81
C GLU A 37 -20.40 11.54 6.66
N VAL A 38 -19.10 11.48 6.94
CA VAL A 38 -18.04 11.68 5.94
C VAL A 38 -17.69 10.37 5.24
N GLY A 39 -18.13 9.21 5.71
CA GLY A 39 -17.77 7.90 5.15
C GLY A 39 -16.31 7.50 5.39
N CYS A 40 -15.61 8.10 6.35
CA CYS A 40 -14.23 7.75 6.70
C CYS A 40 -14.15 6.72 7.84
N ILE A 41 -15.21 6.54 8.62
CA ILE A 41 -15.24 5.64 9.78
C ILE A 41 -16.30 4.58 9.57
N ALA A 42 -15.90 3.31 9.67
CA ALA A 42 -16.82 2.16 9.66
C ALA A 42 -16.87 1.52 11.04
N ARG A 43 -18.08 1.34 11.58
CA ARG A 43 -18.33 0.73 12.90
C ARG A 43 -19.26 -0.46 12.78
N ARG A 44 -18.91 -1.59 13.37
CA ARG A 44 -19.79 -2.74 13.51
C ARG A 44 -20.61 -2.63 14.80
N CYS A 45 -21.93 -2.52 14.69
CA CYS A 45 -22.80 -2.21 15.83
C CYS A 45 -23.13 -3.43 16.70
N ALA A 46 -23.41 -4.59 16.10
CA ALA A 46 -23.65 -5.83 16.83
C ALA A 46 -22.82 -6.99 16.26
N THR A 47 -22.91 -8.15 16.92
CA THR A 47 -22.33 -9.43 16.48
C THR A 47 -20.81 -9.40 16.20
N PHE A 48 -20.33 -10.43 15.50
CA PHE A 48 -18.95 -10.63 15.09
C PHE A 48 -18.77 -10.70 13.56
N HIS A 49 -19.84 -10.58 12.77
CA HIS A 49 -19.88 -10.77 11.31
C HIS A 49 -20.70 -9.67 10.61
N ASP A 50 -20.89 -9.77 9.29
CA ASP A 50 -21.53 -8.75 8.44
C ASP A 50 -20.82 -7.40 8.50
N GLY A 51 -19.48 -7.44 8.59
CA GLY A 51 -18.60 -6.28 8.75
C GLY A 51 -17.91 -5.82 7.47
N ILE A 52 -18.34 -6.33 6.31
CA ILE A 52 -17.67 -6.10 5.03
C ILE A 52 -17.85 -4.64 4.60
N VAL A 53 -16.76 -4.00 4.17
CA VAL A 53 -16.75 -2.64 3.61
C VAL A 53 -15.80 -2.56 2.42
N PHE A 54 -16.09 -1.65 1.50
CA PHE A 54 -15.28 -1.40 0.30
C PHE A 54 -14.84 0.06 0.24
N SER A 55 -13.77 0.35 -0.50
CA SER A 55 -13.44 1.72 -0.88
C SER A 55 -14.49 2.30 -1.84
N GLN A 56 -14.71 3.61 -1.78
CA GLN A 56 -15.66 4.29 -2.67
C GLN A 56 -15.18 4.34 -4.13
N ARG A 57 -13.85 4.37 -4.33
CA ARG A 57 -13.21 4.38 -5.64
C ARG A 57 -12.22 3.22 -5.83
N PRO A 58 -11.83 2.92 -7.08
CA PRO A 58 -10.70 2.04 -7.35
C PRO A 58 -9.40 2.57 -6.74
N VAL A 59 -8.52 1.64 -6.38
CA VAL A 59 -7.20 1.86 -5.80
C VAL A 59 -6.15 1.40 -6.81
N TRP A 60 -5.14 2.24 -7.05
CA TRP A 60 -4.09 1.93 -8.00
C TRP A 60 -3.13 0.86 -7.44
N PRO A 61 -2.54 0.01 -8.31
CA PRO A 61 -1.47 -0.88 -7.88
C PRO A 61 -0.30 -0.08 -7.30
N GLY A 62 0.05 -0.36 -6.05
CA GLY A 62 1.08 0.33 -5.28
C GLY A 62 0.55 1.44 -4.36
N GLU A 63 -0.67 1.93 -4.60
CA GLU A 63 -1.35 2.89 -3.71
C GLU A 63 -1.51 2.27 -2.32
N ARG A 64 -1.20 3.07 -1.30
CA ARG A 64 -1.18 2.66 0.11
C ARG A 64 -2.54 2.97 0.73
N VAL A 65 -3.32 1.94 1.00
CA VAL A 65 -4.57 2.07 1.75
C VAL A 65 -4.22 2.04 3.24
N ALA A 66 -4.31 3.20 3.89
CA ALA A 66 -4.05 3.34 5.31
C ALA A 66 -5.36 3.40 6.10
N LEU A 67 -5.43 2.66 7.20
CA LEU A 67 -6.54 2.72 8.16
C LEU A 67 -6.02 2.71 9.59
N ARG A 68 -6.79 3.30 10.51
CA ARG A 68 -6.57 3.20 11.95
C ARG A 68 -7.64 2.31 12.56
N VAL A 69 -7.24 1.41 13.46
CA VAL A 69 -8.19 0.65 14.28
C VAL A 69 -8.62 1.50 15.46
N LEU A 70 -9.90 1.87 15.50
CA LEU A 70 -10.43 2.75 16.54
C LEU A 70 -10.87 1.99 17.78
N ARG A 71 -11.50 0.82 17.60
CA ARG A 71 -12.09 0.07 18.70
C ARG A 71 -11.94 -1.43 18.50
N GLN A 72 -11.66 -2.11 19.62
CA GLN A 72 -11.74 -3.56 19.74
C GLN A 72 -12.66 -3.95 20.90
N GLU A 73 -13.23 -5.15 20.80
CA GLU A 73 -14.04 -5.77 21.83
C GLU A 73 -13.49 -7.17 22.13
N GLY A 74 -13.28 -7.47 23.42
CA GLY A 74 -12.87 -8.80 23.89
C GLY A 74 -14.02 -9.81 23.86
N GLY A 75 -13.72 -11.08 24.07
CA GLY A 75 -14.72 -12.16 24.06
C GLY A 75 -15.05 -12.72 22.68
N TRP A 76 -14.41 -12.20 21.62
CA TRP A 76 -14.48 -12.71 20.25
C TRP A 76 -13.12 -13.26 19.81
N CYS A 77 -13.13 -14.25 18.93
CA CYS A 77 -11.92 -14.73 18.25
C CYS A 77 -11.81 -14.10 16.85
N GLY A 78 -10.57 -13.90 16.38
CA GLY A 78 -10.28 -13.32 15.08
C GLY A 78 -10.10 -11.81 15.07
N GLY A 79 -9.82 -11.24 13.89
CA GLY A 79 -9.45 -9.84 13.75
C GLY A 79 -9.69 -9.28 12.35
N LEU A 80 -9.21 -8.06 12.14
CA LEU A 80 -9.38 -7.34 10.89
C LEU A 80 -8.78 -8.10 9.70
N ARG A 81 -9.57 -8.23 8.63
CA ARG A 81 -9.11 -8.73 7.34
C ARG A 81 -9.03 -7.58 6.34
N VAL A 82 -8.03 -7.61 5.48
CA VAL A 82 -7.80 -6.60 4.44
C VAL A 82 -7.49 -7.27 3.11
N GLY A 83 -7.86 -6.62 2.01
CA GLY A 83 -7.71 -7.21 0.69
C GLY A 83 -8.11 -6.28 -0.44
N PHE A 84 -8.23 -6.88 -1.62
CA PHE A 84 -8.71 -6.23 -2.83
C PHE A 84 -9.76 -7.08 -3.53
N THR A 85 -10.66 -6.41 -4.25
CA THR A 85 -11.69 -7.04 -5.07
C THR A 85 -11.77 -6.39 -6.44
N ARG A 86 -12.22 -7.15 -7.45
CA ARG A 86 -12.66 -6.60 -8.74
C ARG A 86 -14.17 -6.39 -8.83
N LEU A 87 -14.90 -6.67 -7.75
CA LEU A 87 -16.29 -6.28 -7.64
C LEU A 87 -16.35 -4.76 -7.55
N ASP A 88 -17.03 -4.14 -8.51
CA ASP A 88 -17.38 -2.73 -8.45
C ASP A 88 -18.44 -2.54 -7.34
N PRO A 89 -18.13 -1.83 -6.24
CA PRO A 89 -19.05 -1.64 -5.13
C PRO A 89 -20.35 -0.94 -5.55
N ALA A 90 -20.35 -0.11 -6.59
CA ALA A 90 -21.57 0.51 -7.10
C ALA A 90 -22.57 -0.52 -7.68
N ARG A 91 -22.09 -1.74 -7.97
CA ARG A 91 -22.88 -2.86 -8.48
C ARG A 91 -23.16 -3.93 -7.43
N VAL A 92 -22.65 -3.75 -6.21
CA VAL A 92 -22.83 -4.69 -5.09
C VAL A 92 -24.04 -4.27 -4.27
N SER A 93 -25.05 -5.14 -4.24
CA SER A 93 -26.22 -4.96 -3.39
C SER A 93 -25.90 -5.41 -1.96
N ALA A 94 -26.02 -4.52 -0.96
CA ALA A 94 -25.72 -4.83 0.44
C ALA A 94 -26.42 -6.08 1.01
N PRO A 95 -27.72 -6.32 0.74
CA PRO A 95 -28.40 -7.55 1.14
C PRO A 95 -27.82 -8.84 0.55
N CYS A 96 -27.04 -8.75 -0.52
CA CYS A 96 -26.40 -9.89 -1.18
C CYS A 96 -24.98 -10.15 -0.66
N LEU A 97 -24.48 -9.33 0.26
CA LEU A 97 -23.15 -9.56 0.84
C LEU A 97 -23.19 -10.76 1.80
N PRO A 98 -22.20 -11.67 1.72
CA PRO A 98 -22.07 -12.76 2.66
C PRO A 98 -21.61 -12.23 4.03
N PRO A 99 -21.71 -13.05 5.10
CA PRO A 99 -21.32 -12.63 6.44
C PRO A 99 -19.82 -12.40 6.63
N PHE A 100 -18.97 -13.00 5.79
CA PHE A 100 -17.52 -12.91 5.88
C PHE A 100 -16.86 -12.65 4.52
N VAL A 101 -15.73 -11.93 4.50
CA VAL A 101 -14.91 -11.85 3.28
C VAL A 101 -14.25 -13.20 2.98
N CYS A 102 -13.60 -13.79 3.99
CA CYS A 102 -12.96 -15.10 3.89
C CYS A 102 -13.76 -16.13 4.70
N PRO A 103 -14.17 -17.28 4.13
CA PRO A 103 -13.95 -17.70 2.73
C PRO A 103 -15.05 -17.24 1.76
N ASP A 104 -16.18 -16.71 2.25
CA ASP A 104 -17.42 -16.64 1.48
C ASP A 104 -17.34 -15.72 0.25
N LEU A 105 -16.94 -14.45 0.43
CA LEU A 105 -16.84 -13.50 -0.67
C LEU A 105 -15.74 -13.91 -1.65
N GLU A 106 -14.63 -14.46 -1.17
CA GLU A 106 -13.55 -14.97 -2.03
C GLU A 106 -13.98 -16.14 -2.91
N LEU A 107 -14.82 -17.04 -2.40
CA LEU A 107 -15.32 -18.18 -3.18
C LEU A 107 -16.35 -17.77 -4.23
N GLN A 108 -17.09 -16.69 -3.98
CA GLN A 108 -18.20 -16.24 -4.84
C GLN A 108 -17.78 -15.18 -5.86
N SER A 109 -16.60 -14.57 -5.71
CA SER A 109 -16.24 -13.39 -6.47
C SER A 109 -14.72 -13.25 -6.66
N PRO A 110 -14.25 -12.42 -7.60
CA PRO A 110 -12.83 -12.10 -7.76
C PRO A 110 -12.35 -11.18 -6.62
N THR A 111 -12.25 -11.76 -5.42
CA THR A 111 -11.88 -11.10 -4.17
C THR A 111 -10.73 -11.85 -3.52
N TRP A 112 -9.76 -11.10 -2.98
CA TRP A 112 -8.56 -11.62 -2.33
C TRP A 112 -8.28 -10.83 -1.06
N ALA A 113 -8.51 -11.43 0.10
CA ALA A 113 -8.25 -10.83 1.39
C ALA A 113 -7.42 -11.74 2.29
N SER A 114 -6.97 -11.23 3.42
CA SER A 114 -6.26 -12.04 4.39
C SER A 114 -6.45 -11.47 5.79
N LEU A 115 -6.50 -12.37 6.76
CA LEU A 115 -6.50 -12.00 8.17
C LEU A 115 -5.13 -11.40 8.52
N LEU A 116 -5.14 -10.22 9.15
CA LEU A 116 -3.91 -9.66 9.69
C LEU A 116 -3.41 -10.56 10.84
N PRO A 117 -2.08 -10.83 10.92
CA PRO A 117 -1.57 -11.74 11.92
C PRO A 117 -1.99 -11.39 13.35
N GLU A 118 -2.35 -12.41 14.12
CA GLU A 118 -2.83 -12.25 15.49
C GLU A 118 -1.83 -11.47 16.36
N GLY A 119 -2.35 -10.66 17.27
CA GLY A 119 -1.54 -9.83 18.17
C GLY A 119 -0.87 -8.61 17.54
N CYS A 120 -0.84 -8.48 16.20
CA CYS A 120 -0.21 -7.33 15.54
C CYS A 120 -1.08 -6.07 15.59
N VAL A 121 -2.40 -6.22 15.68
CA VAL A 121 -3.37 -5.13 15.55
C VAL A 121 -4.08 -4.89 16.88
N ARG A 122 -3.96 -3.65 17.38
CA ARG A 122 -4.64 -3.17 18.60
C ARG A 122 -5.41 -1.89 18.30
N ALA A 123 -6.33 -1.49 19.17
CA ALA A 123 -6.89 -0.14 19.12
C ALA A 123 -5.75 0.90 19.13
N GLY A 124 -5.79 1.86 18.21
CA GLY A 124 -4.73 2.82 17.90
C GLY A 124 -3.75 2.38 16.81
N SER A 125 -3.68 1.09 16.46
CA SER A 125 -2.80 0.63 15.38
C SER A 125 -3.19 1.24 14.04
N ILE A 126 -2.18 1.63 13.27
CA ILE A 126 -2.31 2.03 11.87
C ILE A 126 -1.92 0.85 11.00
N VAL A 127 -2.84 0.38 10.17
CA VAL A 127 -2.60 -0.66 9.19
C VAL A 127 -2.53 -0.02 7.82
N CYS A 128 -1.47 -0.30 7.08
CA CYS A 128 -1.29 0.17 5.72
C CYS A 128 -1.10 -1.05 4.80
N PHE A 129 -1.99 -1.23 3.82
CA PHE A 129 -1.92 -2.37 2.90
C PHE A 129 -1.96 -1.90 1.44
N TRP A 130 -1.38 -2.72 0.56
CA TRP A 130 -1.27 -2.43 -0.87
C TRP A 130 -1.03 -3.70 -1.66
N VAL A 131 -1.32 -3.65 -2.96
CA VAL A 131 -0.96 -4.70 -3.91
C VAL A 131 0.09 -4.17 -4.88
N ASN A 132 1.13 -4.96 -5.15
CA ASN A 132 2.13 -4.59 -6.16
C ASN A 132 1.71 -5.04 -7.57
N ARG A 133 2.48 -4.64 -8.59
CA ARG A 133 2.21 -5.04 -9.99
C ARG A 133 2.31 -6.54 -10.26
N ARG A 134 2.89 -7.33 -9.34
CA ARG A 134 2.97 -8.80 -9.42
C ARG A 134 1.74 -9.50 -8.83
N GLY A 135 0.76 -8.76 -8.29
CA GLY A 135 -0.40 -9.34 -7.61
C GLY A 135 -0.12 -9.78 -6.18
N TRP A 136 0.95 -9.25 -5.56
CA TRP A 136 1.29 -9.57 -4.19
C TRP A 136 0.70 -8.53 -3.24
N LEU A 137 -0.16 -8.99 -2.32
CA LEU A 137 -0.80 -8.21 -1.27
C LEU A 137 0.13 -8.14 -0.06
N TYR A 138 0.47 -6.92 0.32
CA TYR A 138 1.25 -6.61 1.51
C TYR A 138 0.43 -5.83 2.52
N ALA A 139 0.77 -5.99 3.80
CA ALA A 139 0.32 -5.10 4.86
C ALA A 139 1.47 -4.77 5.81
N LYS A 140 1.44 -3.57 6.36
CA LYS A 140 2.36 -3.06 7.38
C LYS A 140 1.52 -2.54 8.53
N VAL A 141 1.90 -2.86 9.76
CA VAL A 141 1.25 -2.35 10.97
C VAL A 141 2.22 -1.43 11.70
N ASN A 142 1.80 -0.19 11.95
CA ASN A 142 2.59 0.88 12.55
C ASN A 142 3.95 1.05 11.82
N ALA A 143 5.04 1.25 12.57
CA ALA A 143 6.41 1.29 12.06
C ALA A 143 7.02 -0.11 11.80
N GLY A 144 6.20 -1.17 11.79
CA GLY A 144 6.65 -2.53 11.56
C GLY A 144 7.14 -2.78 10.13
N ARG A 145 7.72 -3.97 9.93
CA ARG A 145 8.11 -4.44 8.60
C ARG A 145 6.88 -4.78 7.75
N PRO A 146 6.91 -4.55 6.42
CA PRO A 146 5.90 -5.08 5.51
C PRO A 146 5.81 -6.61 5.59
N LEU A 147 4.59 -7.11 5.67
CA LEU A 147 4.23 -8.52 5.72
C LEU A 147 3.57 -8.89 4.39
N LEU A 148 4.05 -9.97 3.77
CA LEU A 148 3.40 -10.52 2.59
C LEU A 148 2.22 -11.37 3.03
N LEU A 149 1.00 -10.91 2.73
CA LEU A 149 -0.22 -11.61 3.09
C LEU A 149 -0.62 -12.63 2.03
N ARG A 150 -0.44 -12.30 0.74
CA ARG A 150 -0.97 -13.09 -0.38
C ARG A 150 -0.24 -12.83 -1.71
N LYS A 151 -0.26 -13.78 -2.66
CA LYS A 151 0.49 -13.71 -3.94
C LYS A 151 -0.36 -13.85 -5.21
N ASP A 152 -1.67 -14.03 -5.07
CA ASP A 152 -2.61 -14.45 -6.13
C ASP A 152 -3.63 -13.37 -6.51
N VAL A 153 -3.41 -12.11 -6.14
CA VAL A 153 -4.31 -11.01 -6.57
C VAL A 153 -4.20 -10.83 -8.07
N LEU A 154 -5.30 -11.03 -8.80
CA LEU A 154 -5.28 -10.88 -10.24
C LEU A 154 -5.21 -9.39 -10.62
N MET A 155 -4.25 -9.04 -11.46
CA MET A 155 -4.03 -7.69 -11.99
C MET A 155 -4.61 -7.51 -13.41
N GLY A 156 -4.78 -6.26 -13.86
CA GLY A 156 -5.28 -5.94 -15.21
C GLY A 156 -6.75 -5.54 -15.28
N ALA A 157 -7.38 -5.26 -14.14
CA ALA A 157 -8.68 -4.61 -14.03
C ALA A 157 -8.65 -3.66 -12.82
N PRO A 158 -9.58 -2.69 -12.72
CA PRO A 158 -9.71 -1.86 -11.52
C PRO A 158 -9.89 -2.74 -10.27
N LEU A 159 -9.24 -2.32 -9.18
CA LEU A 159 -9.31 -2.99 -7.89
C LEU A 159 -9.87 -2.03 -6.86
N TRP A 160 -10.80 -2.49 -6.03
CA TRP A 160 -11.28 -1.76 -4.86
C TRP A 160 -10.67 -2.38 -3.61
N ALA A 161 -10.38 -1.56 -2.61
CA ALA A 161 -10.00 -2.06 -1.31
C ALA A 161 -11.22 -2.72 -0.67
N VAL A 162 -11.02 -3.88 -0.03
CA VAL A 162 -12.04 -4.55 0.77
C VAL A 162 -11.48 -4.82 2.16
N MET A 163 -12.29 -4.56 3.18
CA MET A 163 -11.96 -4.83 4.56
C MET A 163 -13.14 -5.54 5.25
N ASP A 164 -12.82 -6.37 6.23
CA ASP A 164 -13.81 -7.06 7.04
C ASP A 164 -13.63 -6.62 8.50
N VAL A 165 -14.52 -5.76 8.98
CA VAL A 165 -14.60 -5.37 10.39
C VAL A 165 -15.12 -6.58 11.17
N TYR A 166 -14.23 -7.55 11.43
CA TYR A 166 -14.54 -8.88 11.94
C TYR A 166 -13.96 -9.15 13.34
N GLY A 167 -14.61 -10.07 14.06
CA GLY A 167 -14.12 -10.63 15.32
C GLY A 167 -13.92 -9.55 16.37
N THR A 168 -12.70 -9.44 16.90
CA THR A 168 -12.36 -8.43 17.92
C THR A 168 -12.43 -7.00 17.41
N THR A 169 -12.35 -6.75 16.10
CA THR A 169 -12.34 -5.38 15.55
C THR A 169 -13.76 -4.85 15.44
N LYS A 170 -14.03 -3.66 15.98
CA LYS A 170 -15.37 -3.03 16.00
C LYS A 170 -15.45 -1.73 15.25
N ALA A 171 -14.34 -1.01 15.10
CA ALA A 171 -14.34 0.24 14.35
C ALA A 171 -12.98 0.49 13.70
N ILE A 172 -13.01 0.96 12.46
CA ILE A 172 -11.85 1.37 11.68
C ILE A 172 -12.10 2.73 11.04
N GLU A 173 -11.03 3.47 10.79
CA GLU A 173 -11.01 4.79 10.14
C GLU A 173 -10.09 4.70 8.93
N LEU A 174 -10.55 5.04 7.73
CA LEU A 174 -9.69 5.26 6.58
C LEU A 174 -8.93 6.57 6.74
N LEU A 175 -7.62 6.52 6.50
CA LEU A 175 -6.73 7.65 6.64
C LEU A 175 -6.42 8.24 5.25
N GLY A 176 -6.52 9.56 5.12
CA GLY A 176 -6.09 10.29 3.92
C GLY A 176 -4.57 10.25 3.71
N GLU A 177 -4.12 10.64 2.51
CA GLU A 177 -2.72 10.56 2.06
C GLU A 177 -1.70 11.17 3.05
N THR A 178 -2.09 12.20 3.80
CA THR A 178 -1.24 12.91 4.77
C THR A 178 -0.86 12.07 6.00
N ALA A 179 -1.65 11.07 6.38
CA ALA A 179 -1.41 10.24 7.57
C ALA A 179 -0.66 8.93 7.28
N SER A 180 -0.46 8.61 5.99
CA SER A 180 0.36 7.50 5.52
C SER A 180 1.87 7.71 5.79
N GLN A 181 2.27 8.97 6.01
CA GLN A 181 3.62 9.38 6.41
C GLN A 181 3.72 9.40 7.93
N LEU A 182 3.77 8.23 8.57
CA LEU A 182 4.28 8.18 9.95
C LEU A 182 5.74 8.66 9.94
N PRO A 183 6.15 9.60 10.80
CA PRO A 183 7.54 10.01 10.88
C PRO A 183 8.39 8.80 11.23
N GLU A 184 9.38 8.52 10.39
CA GLU A 184 10.39 7.50 10.63
C GLU A 184 11.13 7.84 11.94
N PRO A 185 11.36 6.90 12.86
CA PRO A 185 12.15 7.18 14.05
C PRO A 185 13.55 7.60 13.59
N GLN A 186 13.91 8.86 13.86
CA GLN A 186 15.22 9.40 13.55
C GLN A 186 16.29 8.53 14.21
N PRO A 187 17.31 8.06 13.46
CA PRO A 187 18.40 7.31 14.06
C PRO A 187 19.13 8.21 15.07
N TRP A 188 19.21 7.71 16.30
CA TRP A 188 20.05 8.19 17.40
C TRP A 188 21.48 8.37 16.88
N ASN A 189 21.93 9.59 16.61
CA ASN A 189 23.36 9.90 16.40
C ASN A 189 23.57 11.40 16.57
N ARG A 190 23.40 11.91 17.80
CA ARG A 190 23.96 13.19 18.23
C ARG A 190 24.17 13.22 19.74
N TRP A 191 25.03 12.35 20.25
CA TRP A 191 25.75 12.56 21.51
C TRP A 191 27.21 12.19 21.22
N PHE A 192 28.18 13.02 21.62
CA PHE A 192 29.56 13.12 21.11
C PHE A 192 29.59 13.80 19.72
N ASP A 193 29.94 15.07 19.53
CA ASP A 193 30.75 16.00 20.30
C ASP A 193 30.25 17.43 20.08
N ASN A 194 30.10 18.22 21.16
CA ASN A 194 30.48 19.64 21.13
C ASN A 194 30.45 20.25 22.55
N PRO A 195 31.54 20.83 23.04
CA PRO A 195 31.46 21.87 24.05
C PRO A 195 31.47 23.26 23.39
N ALA A 196 30.53 24.09 23.85
CA ALA A 196 30.61 25.56 23.89
C ALA A 196 30.52 26.37 22.57
N THR A 197 29.28 26.81 22.28
CA THR A 197 28.82 28.22 22.07
C THR A 197 29.49 29.16 21.01
N PRO A 198 28.84 30.27 20.62
CA PRO A 198 27.49 30.46 20.05
C PRO A 198 27.51 31.43 18.83
N MET A 199 26.32 31.73 18.26
CA MET A 199 25.91 32.97 17.55
C MET A 199 25.34 32.78 16.14
N VAL A 200 24.11 33.28 16.01
CA VAL A 200 23.37 33.72 14.81
C VAL A 200 23.74 35.23 14.65
N PRO A 201 23.67 35.93 13.49
CA PRO A 201 22.66 35.77 12.42
C PRO A 201 23.07 36.11 10.97
N GLY A 202 22.16 35.79 10.03
CA GLY A 202 22.32 35.96 8.57
C GLY A 202 22.77 34.63 7.97
N GLU A 203 22.26 34.13 6.86
CA GLU A 203 21.95 34.81 5.61
C GLU A 203 20.95 33.98 4.78
N GLU A 204 20.29 34.70 3.88
CA GLU A 204 19.48 34.35 2.72
C GLU A 204 19.52 32.89 2.23
N ALA A 205 18.35 32.25 2.18
CA ALA A 205 18.14 30.98 1.49
C ALA A 205 17.90 31.22 -0.01
N VAL A 206 18.94 30.94 -0.79
CA VAL A 206 18.98 30.75 -2.25
C VAL A 206 18.01 29.63 -2.72
N PRO A 207 17.56 29.68 -3.99
CA PRO A 207 16.36 29.00 -4.45
C PRO A 207 16.52 27.48 -4.56
N ASP A 208 15.38 26.82 -4.38
CA ASP A 208 15.11 25.40 -4.59
C ASP A 208 15.74 24.88 -5.90
N LEU A 209 16.91 24.26 -5.78
CA LEU A 209 17.50 23.46 -6.85
C LEU A 209 16.65 22.20 -6.98
N LYS A 210 15.70 22.30 -7.92
CA LYS A 210 14.91 21.23 -8.52
C LYS A 210 15.80 20.00 -8.75
N GLY A 211 15.80 19.09 -7.77
CA GLY A 211 16.49 17.81 -7.82
C GLY A 211 15.82 16.95 -8.88
N THR A 212 16.50 16.81 -10.01
CA THR A 212 16.19 15.87 -11.08
C THR A 212 15.90 14.50 -10.49
N SER A 213 14.80 13.88 -10.94
CA SER A 213 14.36 12.53 -10.58
C SER A 213 15.48 11.50 -10.80
N GLY A 214 16.32 11.30 -9.80
CA GLY A 214 17.25 10.18 -9.74
C GLY A 214 16.48 8.94 -9.31
N GLU A 215 16.47 7.90 -10.15
CA GLU A 215 15.76 6.65 -9.88
C GLU A 215 16.13 6.11 -8.48
N GLU A 216 15.17 5.60 -7.71
CA GLU A 216 15.43 5.01 -6.38
C GLU A 216 15.88 3.55 -6.51
N CYS A 217 16.68 3.06 -5.55
CA CYS A 217 17.13 1.68 -5.56
C CYS A 217 15.96 0.69 -5.45
N VAL A 218 15.82 -0.22 -6.41
CA VAL A 218 14.70 -1.19 -6.47
C VAL A 218 14.77 -2.33 -5.45
N ILE A 219 15.85 -2.39 -4.66
CA ILE A 219 16.02 -3.39 -3.59
C ILE A 219 15.60 -2.81 -2.24
N CYS A 220 16.12 -1.63 -1.88
CA CYS A 220 15.84 -1.03 -0.58
C CYS A 220 14.79 0.07 -0.61
N PHE A 221 14.53 0.69 -1.76
CA PHE A 221 13.63 1.84 -1.92
C PHE A 221 13.94 3.01 -0.96
N HIS A 222 15.18 3.11 -0.49
CA HIS A 222 15.59 4.14 0.48
C HIS A 222 16.72 5.05 -0.03
N HIS A 223 17.59 4.53 -0.91
CA HIS A 223 18.74 5.27 -1.42
C HIS A 223 18.64 5.43 -2.94
N ALA A 224 19.23 6.50 -3.48
CA ALA A 224 19.31 6.72 -4.92
C ALA A 224 20.01 5.56 -5.63
N ALA A 225 19.49 5.19 -6.80
CA ALA A 225 20.06 4.22 -7.72
C ALA A 225 21.25 4.86 -8.44
N ASN A 226 22.40 4.83 -7.78
CA ASN A 226 23.64 5.46 -8.20
C ASN A 226 24.73 4.43 -8.53
N THR A 227 24.37 3.16 -8.70
CA THR A 227 25.33 2.06 -8.85
C THR A 227 24.93 1.12 -9.96
N ARG A 228 25.88 0.82 -10.83
CA ARG A 228 25.76 -0.06 -11.99
C ARG A 228 26.47 -1.39 -11.77
N LEU A 229 25.87 -2.46 -12.28
CA LEU A 229 26.47 -3.80 -12.28
C LEU A 229 27.18 -4.09 -13.62
N VAL A 230 28.47 -4.38 -13.59
CA VAL A 230 29.30 -4.67 -14.77
C VAL A 230 29.38 -6.19 -14.98
N PRO A 231 29.28 -6.70 -16.23
CA PRO A 231 29.20 -5.98 -17.50
C PRO A 231 27.78 -5.59 -17.95
N CYS A 232 26.73 -6.03 -17.24
CA CYS A 232 25.36 -5.94 -17.75
C CYS A 232 24.74 -4.53 -17.81
N GLY A 233 25.35 -3.53 -17.15
CA GLY A 233 24.96 -2.13 -17.24
C GLY A 233 23.74 -1.69 -16.41
N HIS A 234 23.03 -2.61 -15.76
CA HIS A 234 21.85 -2.28 -14.96
C HIS A 234 22.21 -1.43 -13.73
N SER A 235 21.59 -0.25 -13.61
CA SER A 235 21.94 0.78 -12.63
C SER A 235 20.85 1.12 -11.61
N HIS A 236 19.83 0.27 -11.45
CA HIS A 236 18.69 0.53 -10.55
C HIS A 236 18.98 0.26 -9.06
N PHE A 237 20.25 0.30 -8.65
CA PHE A 237 20.70 -0.13 -7.33
C PHE A 237 21.52 0.97 -6.65
N CYS A 238 21.40 1.08 -5.33
CA CYS A 238 22.37 1.83 -4.55
C CYS A 238 23.62 0.98 -4.26
N SER A 239 24.70 1.64 -3.87
CA SER A 239 26.00 0.98 -3.66
C SER A 239 25.95 -0.16 -2.64
N SER A 240 25.23 0.02 -1.53
CA SER A 240 25.10 -0.98 -0.48
C SER A 240 24.32 -2.22 -0.93
N CYS A 241 23.21 -2.04 -1.65
CA CYS A 241 22.43 -3.15 -2.19
C CYS A 241 23.17 -3.88 -3.32
N ALA A 242 23.86 -3.15 -4.20
CA ALA A 242 24.65 -3.74 -5.28
C ALA A 242 25.82 -4.58 -4.75
N GLN A 243 26.57 -4.08 -3.76
CA GLN A 243 27.64 -4.84 -3.11
C GLN A 243 27.13 -6.09 -2.39
N ARG A 244 25.95 -6.01 -1.78
CA ARG A 244 25.33 -7.18 -1.14
C ARG A 244 24.97 -8.26 -2.16
N VAL A 245 24.35 -7.88 -3.27
CA VAL A 245 24.04 -8.82 -4.37
C VAL A 245 25.32 -9.44 -4.93
N PHE A 246 26.38 -8.64 -5.12
CA PHE A 246 27.66 -9.12 -5.61
C PHE A 246 28.28 -10.18 -4.68
N ARG A 247 28.24 -9.98 -3.36
CA ARG A 247 28.74 -10.96 -2.38
C ARG A 247 27.87 -12.21 -2.25
N ASP A 248 26.55 -12.05 -2.27
CA ASP A 248 25.63 -13.15 -1.92
C ASP A 248 25.37 -14.08 -3.12
N THR A 249 25.13 -13.51 -4.31
CA THR A 249 24.73 -14.29 -5.48
C THR A 249 25.61 -14.07 -6.71
N ALA A 250 26.36 -12.96 -6.75
CA ALA A 250 27.14 -12.51 -7.91
C ALA A 250 26.36 -12.52 -9.24
N LYS A 251 25.03 -12.36 -9.19
CA LYS A 251 24.14 -12.35 -10.36
C LYS A 251 23.20 -11.15 -10.34
N CYS A 252 23.11 -10.43 -11.46
CA CYS A 252 22.27 -9.24 -11.60
C CYS A 252 20.78 -9.57 -11.35
N PRO A 253 20.07 -8.83 -10.47
CA PRO A 253 18.66 -9.11 -10.17
C PRO A 253 17.69 -8.84 -11.34
N VAL A 254 18.12 -8.04 -12.33
CA VAL A 254 17.31 -7.70 -13.51
C VAL A 254 17.46 -8.75 -14.60
N CYS A 255 18.69 -9.01 -15.04
CA CYS A 255 18.98 -9.87 -16.20
C CYS A 255 19.63 -11.21 -15.86
N ARG A 256 19.95 -11.46 -14.58
CA ARG A 256 20.59 -12.69 -14.07
C ARG A 256 22.01 -12.96 -14.57
N TRP A 257 22.62 -12.01 -15.30
CA TRP A 257 24.01 -12.09 -15.76
C TRP A 257 24.99 -12.08 -14.57
N GLN A 258 26.14 -12.74 -14.74
CA GLN A 258 27.20 -12.75 -13.72
C GLN A 258 27.78 -11.34 -13.55
N ILE A 259 27.87 -10.88 -12.31
CA ILE A 259 28.44 -9.59 -11.95
C ILE A 259 29.95 -9.82 -11.77
N GLU A 260 30.76 -9.00 -12.43
CA GLU A 260 32.22 -9.01 -12.29
C GLU A 260 32.66 -7.85 -11.38
N GLU A 261 31.98 -6.71 -11.48
CA GLU A 261 32.30 -5.50 -10.72
C GLU A 261 31.03 -4.69 -10.40
N VAL A 262 31.08 -3.97 -9.27
CA VAL A 262 30.09 -2.99 -8.86
C VAL A 262 30.69 -1.59 -8.99
N ALA A 263 30.23 -0.82 -9.98
CA ALA A 263 30.75 0.52 -10.28
C ALA A 263 29.71 1.59 -9.93
N LEU A 264 30.16 2.73 -9.37
CA LEU A 264 29.28 3.88 -9.21
C LEU A 264 28.86 4.38 -10.60
N GLY A 265 27.57 4.60 -10.79
CA GLY A 265 27.05 5.21 -12.01
C GLY A 265 27.49 6.67 -12.03
N THR A 266 28.51 7.00 -12.83
CA THR A 266 28.78 8.39 -13.16
C THR A 266 27.58 8.91 -13.93
N GLY A 267 26.90 9.90 -13.36
CA GLY A 267 25.89 10.67 -14.07
C GLY A 267 26.57 11.53 -15.11
N GLU A 268 27.02 10.94 -16.21
CA GLU A 268 27.42 11.68 -17.40
C GLU A 268 26.30 11.54 -18.42
N CYS A 269 25.49 12.60 -18.51
CA CYS A 269 24.72 12.87 -19.71
C CYS A 269 25.70 13.06 -20.87
N SER A 270 25.55 12.24 -21.91
CA SER A 270 26.04 12.49 -23.27
C SER A 270 25.06 11.86 -24.24
#